data_AF-A0A8T0GZC0-F1
#
_entry.id   AF-A0A8T0GZC0-F1
#
_cell.length_a   1.000
_cell.length_b   1.000
_cell.length_c   1.000
_cell.angle_alpha   90.00
_cell.angle_beta   90.00
_cell.angle_gamma   90.00
#
_symmetry.space_group_name_H-M   'P 1'
#
loop_
_entity.id
_entity.type
_entity.pdbx_description
1 polymer ?
#
loop_
_entity_poly.entity_id
_entity_poly.type
_entity_poly.pdbx_seq_one_letter_code
_entity_poly.pdbx_strand_id
1 'polypeptide(L)'
;MVVMQHCLILEFGNFQVSTRAVAIPYSRASFQPALVMEWGGSRRAQTRVATIARHISPAPCSASNPFMVSNQMNDNGGIQIKGDVRDALERGLPVVALESTIISHGMPYPQNFETAKEVEAIVRESGAVPATIAILDGVPCIGLEEDELRKLAQLGKRAIKTSRRDIAYVIAKKMTGATTVSATMFFAAKVGINVFVTGGIGGVHREGETTMDVSSDLTELGRTAVTVVCAGVKSILDIPRTLEYLETQGVTVVGYGTDEFPAFFTPRSGCKAPSRVDTPEECAAITAANLSMGLQSGILVCVPIPAHNAAAAEPVEAAIQTSLNELKEKNISGAAVTPYVLKRVNELTGGASLTANIALIKNNARVGSQIAIATAGLVEES
;
A
#
# COMPACT_ATOMS: atom_id res chain seq x y z
N MET A 1 2.34 -5.17 62.72
CA MET A 1 0.87 -5.05 62.60
C MET A 1 0.44 -6.01 61.50
N VAL A 2 -0.61 -6.78 61.78
CA VAL A 2 -1.05 -8.01 61.11
C VAL A 2 -1.29 -7.83 59.60
N VAL A 3 -0.83 -8.81 58.82
CA VAL A 3 -1.16 -9.05 57.41
C VAL A 3 -2.54 -9.68 57.33
N MET A 4 -3.40 -9.26 56.39
CA MET A 4 -4.54 -10.06 55.96
C MET A 4 -4.44 -10.39 54.47
N GLN A 5 -4.33 -11.69 54.22
CA GLN A 5 -4.48 -12.39 52.93
C GLN A 5 -5.92 -12.27 52.41
N HIS A 6 -6.07 -12.27 51.08
CA HIS A 6 -7.04 -13.15 50.45
C HIS A 6 -6.36 -13.87 49.28
N CYS A 7 -6.35 -15.19 49.40
CA CYS A 7 -5.87 -16.15 48.41
C CYS A 7 -7.13 -16.78 47.79
N LEU A 8 -7.31 -16.68 46.48
CA LEU A 8 -8.29 -17.48 45.75
C LEU A 8 -7.56 -18.70 45.20
N ILE A 9 -7.91 -19.87 45.73
CA ILE A 9 -7.42 -21.17 45.29
C ILE A 9 -8.42 -21.72 44.26
N LEU A 10 -7.96 -21.94 43.03
CA LEU A 10 -8.60 -22.85 42.09
C LEU A 10 -7.60 -23.97 41.80
N GLU A 11 -7.89 -25.16 42.33
CA GLU A 11 -7.13 -26.38 42.08
C GLU A 11 -7.53 -26.99 40.73
N PHE A 12 -6.54 -27.20 39.85
CA PHE A 12 -6.52 -28.33 38.93
C PHE A 12 -5.05 -28.77 38.72
N GLY A 13 -4.74 -29.98 39.19
CA GLY A 13 -3.74 -30.86 38.56
C GLY A 13 -2.26 -30.54 38.75
N ASN A 14 -1.64 -31.22 39.73
CA ASN A 14 -0.24 -31.68 39.78
C ASN A 14 0.81 -30.91 39.00
N PHE A 15 1.48 -29.93 39.63
CA PHE A 15 2.95 -29.79 39.59
C PHE A 15 3.38 -28.76 40.66
N GLN A 16 4.16 -29.19 41.65
CA GLN A 16 4.81 -28.29 42.61
C GLN A 16 5.99 -27.57 41.94
N VAL A 17 5.97 -26.25 41.90
CA VAL A 17 7.17 -25.43 41.65
C VAL A 17 7.28 -24.40 42.78
N SER A 18 8.32 -24.57 43.60
CA SER A 18 8.70 -23.64 44.66
C SER A 18 9.41 -22.42 44.07
N THR A 19 8.79 -21.25 44.11
CA THR A 19 9.47 -19.96 43.82
C THR A 19 9.93 -19.31 45.12
N ARG A 20 11.26 -19.24 45.33
CA ARG A 20 11.86 -18.33 46.32
C ARG A 20 12.11 -16.98 45.65
N ALA A 21 11.43 -15.94 46.12
CA ALA A 21 11.74 -14.56 45.78
C ALA A 21 13.00 -14.13 46.55
N VAL A 22 14.01 -13.63 45.84
CA VAL A 22 15.18 -12.96 46.43
C VAL A 22 15.15 -11.51 45.98
N ALA A 23 15.04 -10.59 46.95
CA ALA A 23 15.17 -9.17 46.73
C ALA A 23 16.65 -8.77 46.65
N ILE A 24 17.02 -7.92 45.69
CA ILE A 24 18.36 -7.32 45.59
C ILE A 24 18.21 -5.80 45.43
N PRO A 25 18.84 -4.96 46.28
CA PRO A 25 18.83 -3.51 46.12
C PRO A 25 19.97 -2.99 45.23
N TYR A 26 19.75 -1.81 44.65
CA TYR A 26 20.63 -1.04 43.77
C TYR A 26 21.94 -0.57 44.44
N SER A 27 23.06 -0.58 43.70
CA SER A 27 24.09 0.49 43.74
C SER A 27 24.98 0.49 42.48
N ARG A 28 25.42 1.69 42.06
CA ARG A 28 26.32 1.97 40.92
C ARG A 28 27.78 1.62 41.23
N ALA A 29 28.49 0.95 40.33
CA ALA A 29 29.89 1.22 39.98
C ALA A 29 30.37 0.33 38.79
N SER A 30 31.29 0.91 38.04
CA SER A 30 31.97 0.47 36.81
C SER A 30 32.87 -0.78 36.92
N PHE A 31 33.25 -1.29 35.72
CA PHE A 31 34.33 -2.22 35.34
C PHE A 31 33.97 -3.69 35.00
N GLN A 32 34.34 -4.08 33.76
CA GLN A 32 34.50 -5.47 33.31
C GLN A 32 35.57 -6.18 34.16
N PRO A 33 35.50 -7.52 34.29
CA PRO A 33 36.33 -8.34 33.40
C PRO A 33 35.68 -9.66 32.93
N ALA A 34 36.25 -10.18 31.84
CA ALA A 34 36.08 -11.54 31.37
C ALA A 34 36.40 -12.57 32.46
N LEU A 35 35.54 -13.59 32.61
CA LEU A 35 35.92 -14.86 33.22
C LEU A 35 35.11 -15.99 32.57
N VAL A 36 35.83 -16.85 31.87
CA VAL A 36 35.37 -18.17 31.43
C VAL A 36 35.24 -19.03 32.68
N MET A 37 34.03 -19.49 33.01
CA MET A 37 33.80 -20.55 34.00
C MET A 37 33.44 -21.85 33.27
N GLU A 38 34.31 -22.85 33.41
CA GLU A 38 34.04 -24.24 33.07
C GLU A 38 32.92 -24.80 33.95
N TRP A 39 31.85 -25.29 33.31
CA TRP A 39 30.86 -26.16 33.95
C TRP A 39 31.03 -27.59 33.44
N GLY A 40 31.50 -28.47 34.34
CA GLY A 40 31.41 -29.91 34.18
C GLY A 40 29.95 -30.35 34.21
N GLY A 41 29.41 -30.70 33.04
CA GLY A 41 28.06 -31.21 32.86
C GLY A 41 28.00 -32.16 31.66
N SER A 42 27.38 -33.33 31.87
CA SER A 42 27.26 -34.44 30.93
C SER A 42 26.97 -34.04 29.47
N ARG A 43 27.67 -34.67 28.51
CA ARG A 43 27.61 -34.46 27.06
C ARG A 43 26.20 -34.50 26.43
N ARG A 44 25.17 -34.94 27.16
CA ARG A 44 23.75 -34.95 26.69
C ARG A 44 22.98 -33.66 26.96
N ALA A 45 23.41 -32.78 27.89
CA ALA A 45 22.71 -31.52 28.19
C ALA A 45 23.15 -30.37 27.26
N GLN A 46 24.41 -30.36 26.81
CA GLN A 46 24.96 -29.35 25.90
C GLN A 46 24.35 -29.44 24.48
N THR A 47 23.88 -30.61 24.06
CA THR A 47 23.33 -30.82 22.71
C THR A 47 21.92 -30.24 22.54
N ARG A 48 21.13 -30.07 23.61
CA ARG A 48 19.78 -29.49 23.52
C ARG A 48 19.75 -27.96 23.59
N VAL A 49 20.69 -27.33 24.29
CA VAL A 49 20.83 -25.86 24.32
C VAL A 49 21.41 -25.33 22.99
N ALA A 50 22.32 -26.07 22.36
CA ALA A 50 22.88 -25.72 21.05
C ALA A 50 21.87 -25.78 19.88
N THR A 51 20.81 -26.60 19.99
CA THR A 51 19.75 -26.69 18.98
C THR A 51 18.75 -25.52 19.05
N ILE A 52 18.51 -24.98 20.25
CA ILE A 52 17.61 -23.83 20.47
C ILE A 52 18.31 -22.52 20.08
N ALA A 53 19.60 -22.36 20.39
CA ALA A 53 20.37 -21.18 20.00
C ALA A 53 20.49 -20.99 18.47
N ARG A 54 20.38 -22.08 17.69
CA ARG A 54 20.36 -22.03 16.21
C ARG A 54 19.03 -21.54 15.61
N HIS A 55 17.96 -21.46 16.39
CA HIS A 55 16.65 -21.00 15.90
C HIS A 55 16.31 -19.56 16.29
N ILE A 56 17.14 -18.90 17.12
CA ILE A 56 16.85 -17.57 17.70
C ILE A 56 17.90 -16.51 17.29
N SER A 57 18.80 -16.80 16.34
CA SER A 57 19.70 -15.79 15.77
C SER A 57 20.03 -16.08 14.31
N PRO A 58 19.78 -15.14 13.38
CA PRO A 58 20.17 -15.32 11.98
C PRO A 58 21.69 -15.08 11.87
N ALA A 59 22.46 -16.14 11.64
CA ALA A 59 23.84 -16.00 11.20
C ALA A 59 23.88 -15.78 9.68
N PRO A 60 24.78 -14.91 9.17
CA PRO A 60 24.80 -14.54 7.76
C PRO A 60 25.26 -15.71 6.89
N CYS A 61 24.44 -16.09 5.91
CA CYS A 61 24.82 -17.05 4.88
C CYS A 61 25.85 -16.44 3.93
N SER A 62 27.13 -16.73 4.16
CA SER A 62 28.17 -16.56 3.14
C SER A 62 28.13 -17.76 2.18
N ALA A 63 27.30 -17.66 1.14
CA ALA A 63 27.46 -18.47 -0.07
C ALA A 63 28.20 -17.62 -1.10
N SER A 64 29.43 -18.01 -1.41
CA SER A 64 30.25 -17.42 -2.47
C SER A 64 29.57 -17.62 -3.83
N ASN A 65 29.02 -16.55 -4.39
CA ASN A 65 28.41 -16.52 -5.72
C ASN A 65 29.45 -15.99 -6.73
N PRO A 66 29.73 -16.65 -7.87
CA PRO A 66 30.78 -16.24 -8.80
C PRO A 66 30.30 -15.17 -9.80
N PHE A 67 29.64 -14.13 -9.30
CA PHE A 67 29.36 -12.90 -10.05
C PHE A 67 29.68 -11.70 -9.15
N MET A 68 30.98 -11.46 -8.94
CA MET A 68 31.45 -10.16 -8.48
C MET A 68 31.50 -9.22 -9.69
N VAL A 69 30.48 -8.38 -9.83
CA VAL A 69 30.62 -7.11 -10.53
C VAL A 69 30.79 -6.05 -9.45
N SER A 70 32.01 -5.53 -9.36
CA SER A 70 32.35 -4.38 -8.52
C SER A 70 31.77 -3.10 -9.13
N ASN A 71 30.81 -2.49 -8.43
CA ASN A 71 30.73 -1.03 -8.28
C ASN A 71 29.73 -0.69 -7.17
N GLN A 72 30.24 -0.38 -5.98
CA GLN A 72 29.47 0.24 -4.91
C GLN A 72 29.27 1.72 -5.22
N MET A 73 28.08 2.10 -5.71
CA MET A 73 27.37 3.35 -5.37
C MET A 73 25.86 3.14 -5.67
N ASN A 74 25.02 3.09 -4.61
CA ASN A 74 23.55 3.10 -4.61
C ASN A 74 22.81 2.14 -5.59
N ASP A 75 22.88 0.83 -5.37
CA ASP A 75 22.12 -0.13 -6.17
C ASP A 75 20.69 -0.33 -5.64
N ASN A 76 19.82 0.66 -5.85
CA ASN A 76 18.36 0.52 -5.66
C ASN A 76 17.72 -0.41 -6.71
N GLY A 77 18.48 -1.32 -7.34
CA GLY A 77 18.01 -2.17 -8.44
C GLY A 77 17.74 -1.37 -9.71
N GLY A 78 18.57 -0.37 -10.01
CA GLY A 78 18.43 0.48 -11.20
C GLY A 78 17.25 1.47 -11.19
N ILE A 79 16.65 1.76 -10.03
CA ILE A 79 15.57 2.75 -9.92
C ILE A 79 16.13 4.17 -10.11
N GLN A 80 15.54 4.91 -11.04
CA GLN A 80 15.83 6.32 -11.28
C GLN A 80 14.85 7.20 -10.50
N ILE A 81 15.35 7.96 -9.53
CA ILE A 81 14.59 8.98 -8.80
C ILE A 81 14.91 10.35 -9.42
N LYS A 82 13.89 11.08 -9.87
CA LYS A 82 14.01 12.44 -10.45
C LYS A 82 14.47 13.45 -9.42
N GLY A 83 15.01 14.58 -9.89
CA GLY A 83 15.71 15.56 -9.05
C GLY A 83 14.84 16.12 -7.93
N ASP A 84 13.65 16.62 -8.26
CA ASP A 84 12.69 17.18 -7.30
C ASP A 84 12.25 16.15 -6.25
N VAL A 85 11.93 14.92 -6.67
CA VAL A 85 11.56 13.83 -5.75
C VAL A 85 12.74 13.43 -4.87
N ARG A 86 13.94 13.32 -5.42
CA ARG A 86 15.15 13.00 -4.66
C ARG A 86 15.43 14.06 -3.60
N ASP A 87 15.44 15.33 -4.00
CA ASP A 87 15.69 16.45 -3.09
C ASP A 87 14.65 16.49 -1.97
N ALA A 88 13.38 16.18 -2.29
CA ALA A 88 12.32 16.09 -1.30
C ALA A 88 12.55 14.96 -0.29
N LEU A 89 12.88 13.75 -0.78
CA LEU A 89 13.17 12.59 0.08
C LEU A 89 14.40 12.83 0.97
N GLU A 90 15.48 13.39 0.42
CA GLU A 90 16.71 13.68 1.17
C GLU A 90 16.50 14.74 2.27
N ARG A 91 15.54 15.66 2.05
CA ARG A 91 15.20 16.73 3.00
C ARG A 91 14.01 16.39 3.91
N GLY A 92 13.46 15.18 3.84
CA GLY A 92 12.27 14.80 4.61
C GLY A 92 10.99 15.56 4.24
N LEU A 93 10.95 16.17 3.05
CA LEU A 93 9.77 16.88 2.57
C LEU A 93 8.66 15.91 2.17
N PRO A 94 7.38 16.32 2.24
CA PRO A 94 6.26 15.45 1.90
C PRO A 94 6.25 15.09 0.41
N VAL A 95 6.27 13.78 0.12
CA VAL A 95 6.18 13.22 -1.23
C VAL A 95 4.92 12.37 -1.35
N VAL A 96 4.20 12.52 -2.47
CA VAL A 96 3.02 11.72 -2.80
C VAL A 96 3.28 10.91 -4.06
N ALA A 97 3.29 9.58 -3.94
CA ALA A 97 3.35 8.70 -5.10
C ALA A 97 2.04 8.76 -5.91
N LEU A 98 2.15 8.59 -7.22
CA LEU A 98 1.02 8.51 -8.17
C LEU A 98 1.26 7.35 -9.15
N GLU A 99 0.21 6.59 -9.48
CA GLU A 99 0.34 5.45 -10.42
C GLU A 99 0.26 5.89 -11.89
N SER A 100 0.80 5.07 -12.79
CA SER A 100 0.72 5.29 -14.24
C SER A 100 -0.36 4.47 -14.96
N THR A 101 -0.92 3.41 -14.35
CA THR A 101 -1.98 2.60 -15.00
C THR A 101 -3.24 3.42 -15.30
N ILE A 102 -3.61 4.35 -14.42
CA ILE A 102 -4.75 5.24 -14.65
C ILE A 102 -4.56 6.09 -15.92
N ILE A 103 -3.31 6.45 -16.22
CA ILE A 103 -2.94 7.25 -17.40
C ILE A 103 -3.03 6.39 -18.66
N SER A 104 -2.42 5.20 -18.68
CA SER A 104 -2.32 4.39 -19.90
C SER A 104 -3.56 3.53 -20.19
N HIS A 105 -4.27 3.09 -19.14
CA HIS A 105 -5.37 2.13 -19.24
C HIS A 105 -6.68 2.59 -18.59
N GLY A 106 -6.65 3.66 -17.78
CA GLY A 106 -7.81 4.16 -17.06
C GLY A 106 -8.58 5.27 -17.78
N MET A 107 -7.90 6.07 -18.61
CA MET A 107 -8.48 7.24 -19.28
C MET A 107 -8.03 7.33 -20.75
N PRO A 108 -8.87 7.89 -21.66
CA PRO A 108 -8.48 8.13 -23.05
C PRO A 108 -7.53 9.33 -23.17
N TYR A 109 -6.77 9.39 -24.27
CA TYR A 109 -6.01 10.58 -24.65
C TYR A 109 -6.91 11.60 -25.37
N PRO A 110 -6.78 12.92 -25.11
CA PRO A 110 -5.77 13.59 -24.26
C PRO A 110 -6.11 13.70 -22.77
N GLN A 111 -7.32 13.29 -22.36
CA GLN A 111 -7.79 13.48 -20.97
C GLN A 111 -6.90 12.81 -19.93
N ASN A 112 -6.27 11.68 -20.27
CA ASN A 112 -5.32 10.99 -19.41
C ASN A 112 -4.11 11.86 -19.05
N PHE A 113 -3.51 12.53 -20.03
CA PHE A 113 -2.37 13.42 -19.85
C PHE A 113 -2.76 14.68 -19.09
N GLU A 114 -3.87 15.31 -19.49
CA GLU A 114 -4.40 16.52 -18.85
C GLU A 114 -4.70 16.25 -17.38
N THR A 115 -5.41 15.17 -17.08
CA THR A 115 -5.75 14.79 -15.70
C THR A 115 -4.49 14.49 -14.88
N ALA A 116 -3.50 13.78 -15.45
CA ALA A 116 -2.25 13.51 -14.75
C ALA A 116 -1.52 14.80 -14.36
N LYS A 117 -1.42 15.77 -15.29
CA LYS A 117 -0.83 17.08 -15.01
C LYS A 117 -1.59 17.86 -13.94
N GLU A 118 -2.92 17.86 -14.00
CA GLU A 118 -3.75 18.55 -13.01
C GLU A 118 -3.62 17.91 -11.62
N VAL A 119 -3.52 16.58 -11.55
CA VAL A 119 -3.29 15.87 -10.29
C VAL A 119 -1.92 16.21 -9.71
N GLU A 120 -0.86 16.20 -10.53
CA GLU A 120 0.45 16.64 -10.05
C GLU A 120 0.46 18.11 -9.61
N ALA A 121 -0.26 18.99 -10.31
CA ALA A 121 -0.40 20.39 -9.94
C ALA A 121 -1.09 20.54 -8.58
N ILE A 122 -2.18 19.82 -8.33
CA ILE A 122 -2.87 19.80 -7.04
C ILE A 122 -1.93 19.38 -5.90
N VAL A 123 -1.10 18.36 -6.14
CA VAL A 123 -0.12 17.90 -5.14
C VAL A 123 0.89 19.01 -4.82
N ARG A 124 1.43 19.67 -5.85
CA ARG A 124 2.37 20.80 -5.70
C ARG A 124 1.73 22.00 -4.99
N GLU A 125 0.52 22.38 -5.39
CA GLU A 125 -0.26 23.49 -4.80
C GLU A 125 -0.59 23.24 -3.32
N SER A 126 -0.75 21.97 -2.95
CA SER A 126 -0.99 21.58 -1.56
C SER A 126 0.27 21.64 -0.70
N GLY A 127 1.46 21.76 -1.29
CA GLY A 127 2.76 21.82 -0.59
C GLY A 127 3.54 20.50 -0.55
N ALA A 128 3.14 19.50 -1.33
CA ALA A 128 3.85 18.22 -1.45
C ALA A 128 4.49 18.04 -2.84
N VAL A 129 5.45 17.11 -2.96
CA VAL A 129 6.11 16.80 -4.24
C VAL A 129 5.44 15.57 -4.87
N PRO A 130 4.88 15.67 -6.09
CA PRO A 130 4.30 14.52 -6.78
C PRO A 130 5.40 13.62 -7.35
N ALA A 131 5.22 12.31 -7.18
CA ALA A 131 6.09 11.30 -7.75
C ALA A 131 5.24 10.33 -8.59
N THR A 132 4.97 10.68 -9.85
CA THR A 132 4.38 9.74 -10.82
C THR A 132 5.37 8.60 -11.08
N ILE A 133 4.94 7.36 -10.88
CA ILE A 133 5.80 6.17 -10.99
C ILE A 133 5.44 5.40 -12.25
N ALA A 134 6.45 5.01 -13.03
CA ALA A 134 6.32 4.13 -14.19
C ALA A 134 7.61 3.34 -14.42
N ILE A 135 7.60 2.40 -15.36
CA ILE A 135 8.82 1.80 -15.92
C ILE A 135 8.96 2.31 -17.36
N LEU A 136 10.05 3.00 -17.68
CA LEU A 136 10.32 3.51 -19.02
C LEU A 136 11.49 2.74 -19.62
N ASP A 137 11.22 2.02 -20.72
CA ASP A 137 12.22 1.24 -21.45
C ASP A 137 13.06 0.31 -20.55
N GLY A 138 12.40 -0.29 -19.56
CA GLY A 138 12.98 -1.18 -18.55
C GLY A 138 13.57 -0.51 -17.32
N VAL A 139 13.54 0.82 -17.23
CA VAL A 139 14.05 1.58 -16.08
C VAL A 139 12.88 2.02 -15.19
N PRO A 140 12.79 1.59 -13.93
CA PRO A 140 11.81 2.15 -13.00
C PRO A 140 12.13 3.62 -12.72
N CYS A 141 11.15 4.50 -12.93
CA CYS A 141 11.26 5.94 -12.74
C CYS A 141 10.32 6.40 -11.62
N ILE A 142 10.85 7.16 -10.66
CA ILE A 142 10.10 7.79 -9.57
C ILE A 142 10.10 9.30 -9.82
N GLY A 143 8.92 9.83 -10.15
CA GLY A 143 8.78 11.12 -10.80
C GLY A 143 8.96 10.97 -12.31
N LEU A 144 8.15 11.71 -13.08
CA LEU A 144 8.25 11.77 -14.54
C LEU A 144 8.36 13.22 -14.97
N GLU A 145 9.22 13.47 -15.96
CA GLU A 145 9.22 14.75 -16.67
C GLU A 145 7.95 14.88 -17.53
N GLU A 146 7.56 16.11 -17.87
CA GLU A 146 6.34 16.34 -18.68
C GLU A 146 6.36 15.56 -20.00
N ASP A 147 7.51 15.51 -20.68
CA ASP A 147 7.65 14.77 -21.95
C ASP A 147 7.55 13.26 -21.76
N GLU A 148 8.04 12.73 -20.63
CA GLU A 148 7.91 11.31 -20.29
C GLU A 148 6.45 10.96 -19.98
N LEU A 149 5.78 11.80 -19.20
CA LEU A 149 4.36 11.70 -18.89
C LEU A 149 3.51 11.75 -20.16
N ARG A 150 3.81 12.67 -21.07
CA ARG A 150 3.15 12.83 -22.37
C ARG A 150 3.35 11.60 -23.25
N LYS A 151 4.59 11.11 -23.35
CA LYS A 151 4.91 9.88 -24.12
C LYS A 151 4.15 8.68 -23.59
N LEU A 152 4.11 8.50 -22.27
CA LEU A 152 3.36 7.43 -21.62
C LEU A 152 1.86 7.53 -21.93
N ALA A 153 1.28 8.72 -21.81
CA ALA A 153 -0.13 8.95 -22.09
C ALA A 153 -0.52 8.69 -23.57
N GLN A 154 0.35 9.07 -24.52
CA GLN A 154 0.18 8.78 -25.94
C GLN A 154 0.44 7.31 -26.30
N LEU A 155 1.32 6.63 -25.55
CA LEU A 155 1.56 5.21 -25.71
C LEU A 155 0.30 4.41 -25.36
N GLY A 156 -0.40 4.83 -24.30
CA GLY A 156 -1.69 4.27 -23.90
C GLY A 156 -1.59 2.76 -23.66
N LYS A 157 -2.53 2.00 -24.22
CA LYS A 157 -2.60 0.53 -24.08
C LYS A 157 -1.39 -0.24 -24.61
N ARG A 158 -0.47 0.39 -25.34
CA ARG A 158 0.80 -0.22 -25.77
C ARG A 158 1.82 -0.29 -24.63
N ALA A 159 1.67 0.53 -23.59
CA ALA A 159 2.39 0.34 -22.34
C ALA A 159 1.88 -0.95 -21.69
N ILE A 160 2.79 -1.73 -21.11
CA ILE A 160 2.39 -2.94 -20.38
C ILE A 160 1.73 -2.52 -19.08
N LYS A 161 0.53 -3.03 -18.80
CA LYS A 161 -0.09 -2.88 -17.49
C LYS A 161 0.69 -3.74 -16.49
N THR A 162 1.45 -3.09 -15.62
CA THR A 162 2.46 -3.74 -14.78
C THR A 162 1.98 -3.83 -13.33
N SER A 163 1.54 -5.02 -12.92
CA SER A 163 1.41 -5.38 -11.50
C SER A 163 2.77 -5.83 -10.96
N ARG A 164 2.90 -6.06 -9.64
CA ARG A 164 4.16 -6.50 -9.02
C ARG A 164 4.77 -7.73 -9.67
N ARG A 165 3.97 -8.70 -10.11
CA ARG A 165 4.48 -9.90 -10.79
C ARG A 165 5.12 -9.61 -12.15
N ASP A 166 4.72 -8.52 -12.79
CA ASP A 166 5.13 -8.18 -14.15
C ASP A 166 6.42 -7.35 -14.16
N ILE A 167 6.80 -6.73 -13.02
CA ILE A 167 7.96 -5.83 -12.89
C ILE A 167 9.23 -6.45 -13.47
N ALA A 168 9.60 -7.66 -13.03
CA ALA A 168 10.83 -8.30 -13.46
C ALA A 168 10.86 -8.57 -14.98
N TYR A 169 9.72 -8.95 -15.55
CA TYR A 169 9.58 -9.20 -16.98
C TYR A 169 9.74 -7.91 -17.78
N VAL A 170 9.05 -6.83 -17.39
CA VAL A 170 9.08 -5.54 -18.08
C VAL A 170 10.48 -4.93 -18.05
N ILE A 171 11.17 -4.98 -16.90
CA ILE A 171 12.57 -4.55 -16.75
C ILE A 171 13.49 -5.37 -17.66
N ALA A 172 13.44 -6.71 -17.56
CA ALA A 172 14.33 -7.58 -18.31
C ALA A 172 14.16 -7.45 -19.84
N LYS A 173 12.94 -7.16 -20.29
CA LYS A 173 12.61 -6.95 -21.71
C LYS A 173 12.79 -5.52 -22.18
N LYS A 174 13.24 -4.60 -21.32
CA LYS A 174 13.40 -3.18 -21.63
C LYS A 174 12.13 -2.56 -22.19
N MET A 175 10.99 -2.93 -21.62
CA MET A 175 9.68 -2.47 -22.05
C MET A 175 9.23 -1.27 -21.21
N THR A 176 8.33 -0.47 -21.78
CA THR A 176 7.62 0.56 -21.02
C THR A 176 6.39 -0.06 -20.35
N GLY A 177 6.27 0.13 -19.04
CA GLY A 177 5.21 -0.39 -18.19
C GLY A 177 4.52 0.72 -17.39
N ALA A 178 3.19 0.74 -17.46
CA ALA A 178 2.34 1.54 -16.60
C ALA A 178 2.05 0.76 -15.31
N THR A 179 2.53 1.22 -14.16
CA THR A 179 2.42 0.54 -12.88
C THR A 179 1.00 0.60 -12.34
N THR A 180 0.45 -0.53 -11.87
CA THR A 180 -0.81 -0.55 -11.12
C THR A 180 -0.57 -0.07 -9.69
N VAL A 181 -1.63 -0.02 -8.86
CA VAL A 181 -1.53 0.16 -7.40
C VAL A 181 -0.46 -0.76 -6.81
N SER A 182 -0.52 -2.07 -7.06
CA SER A 182 0.47 -3.01 -6.51
C SER A 182 1.94 -2.70 -6.86
N ALA A 183 2.24 -2.36 -8.13
CA ALA A 183 3.61 -2.06 -8.53
C ALA A 183 4.06 -0.68 -8.04
N THR A 184 3.14 0.28 -7.99
CA THR A 184 3.40 1.64 -7.50
C THR A 184 3.73 1.60 -6.01
N MET A 185 2.97 0.86 -5.21
CA MET A 185 3.27 0.64 -3.78
C MET A 185 4.66 0.03 -3.57
N PHE A 186 5.01 -1.01 -4.35
CA PHE A 186 6.33 -1.64 -4.27
C PHE A 186 7.46 -0.62 -4.48
N PHE A 187 7.37 0.19 -5.53
CA PHE A 187 8.39 1.18 -5.84
C PHE A 187 8.40 2.34 -4.83
N ALA A 188 7.23 2.83 -4.41
CA ALA A 188 7.09 3.88 -3.41
C ALA A 188 7.76 3.48 -2.08
N ALA A 189 7.42 2.30 -1.55
CA ALA A 189 8.02 1.77 -0.32
C ALA A 189 9.53 1.61 -0.45
N LYS A 190 10.00 1.13 -1.61
CA LYS A 190 11.42 0.90 -1.87
C LYS A 190 12.26 2.18 -1.86
N VAL A 191 11.65 3.34 -2.11
CA VAL A 191 12.33 4.64 -2.06
C VAL A 191 11.89 5.51 -0.88
N GLY A 192 11.13 4.95 0.07
CA GLY A 192 10.74 5.65 1.30
C GLY A 192 9.56 6.62 1.17
N ILE A 193 8.73 6.49 0.12
CA ILE A 193 7.49 7.26 0.00
C ILE A 193 6.37 6.53 0.73
N ASN A 194 5.80 7.18 1.76
CA ASN A 194 4.81 6.57 2.65
C ASN A 194 3.35 6.84 2.25
N VAL A 195 3.09 7.77 1.32
CA VAL A 195 1.74 8.12 0.87
C VAL A 195 1.62 7.97 -0.65
N PHE A 196 0.56 7.30 -1.08
CA PHE A 196 0.24 7.04 -2.48
C PHE A 196 -1.23 7.40 -2.75
N VAL A 197 -1.48 8.16 -3.81
CA VAL A 197 -2.83 8.52 -4.27
C VAL A 197 -3.20 7.77 -5.55
N THR A 198 -4.39 7.19 -5.59
CA THR A 198 -5.02 6.64 -6.80
C THR A 198 -6.51 7.02 -6.85
N GLY A 199 -7.17 6.73 -7.96
CA GLY A 199 -8.62 6.90 -8.07
C GLY A 199 -9.33 5.87 -7.19
N GLY A 200 -9.02 4.60 -7.39
CA GLY A 200 -9.65 3.48 -6.70
C GLY A 200 -8.80 2.23 -6.85
N ILE A 201 -8.69 1.43 -5.81
CA ILE A 201 -7.88 0.21 -5.85
C ILE A 201 -8.58 -0.90 -6.66
N GLY A 202 -7.83 -1.92 -7.07
CA GLY A 202 -8.44 -3.20 -7.42
C GLY A 202 -9.00 -3.92 -6.18
N GLY A 203 -9.68 -5.04 -6.38
CA GLY A 203 -10.34 -5.76 -5.29
C GLY A 203 -10.75 -7.16 -5.72
N VAL A 204 -11.64 -7.77 -4.95
CA VAL A 204 -12.30 -9.02 -5.33
C VAL A 204 -13.33 -8.68 -6.42
N HIS A 205 -13.26 -9.37 -7.56
CA HIS A 205 -14.25 -9.18 -8.62
C HIS A 205 -15.59 -9.80 -8.22
N ARG A 206 -16.69 -9.33 -8.83
CA ARG A 206 -18.00 -9.98 -8.66
C ARG A 206 -17.91 -11.44 -9.16
N GLU A 207 -18.50 -12.38 -8.42
CA GLU A 207 -18.31 -13.83 -8.60
C GLU A 207 -16.87 -14.32 -8.29
N GLY A 208 -16.09 -13.53 -7.54
CA GLY A 208 -14.71 -13.83 -7.16
C GLY A 208 -14.55 -15.12 -6.34
N GLU A 209 -15.58 -15.53 -5.61
CA GLU A 209 -15.65 -16.80 -4.88
C GLU A 209 -15.61 -18.04 -5.80
N THR A 210 -16.00 -17.88 -7.06
CA THR A 210 -16.01 -18.96 -8.06
C THR A 210 -14.82 -18.81 -9.02
N THR A 211 -14.59 -17.59 -9.50
CA THR A 211 -13.57 -17.31 -10.53
C THR A 211 -12.16 -17.19 -9.96
N MET A 212 -12.03 -16.90 -8.65
CA MET A 212 -10.78 -16.52 -8.01
C MET A 212 -10.11 -15.29 -8.64
N ASP A 213 -10.87 -14.44 -9.35
CA ASP A 213 -10.37 -13.18 -9.91
C ASP A 213 -10.28 -12.12 -8.80
N VAL A 214 -9.10 -12.08 -8.16
CA VAL A 214 -8.78 -11.17 -7.06
C VAL A 214 -7.57 -10.33 -7.44
N SER A 215 -7.69 -9.01 -7.30
CA SER A 215 -6.60 -8.09 -7.60
C SER A 215 -5.39 -8.34 -6.69
N SER A 216 -4.21 -8.36 -7.30
CA SER A 216 -2.92 -8.37 -6.58
C SER A 216 -2.72 -7.14 -5.69
N ASP A 217 -3.49 -6.08 -5.89
CA ASP A 217 -3.43 -4.87 -5.05
C ASP A 217 -3.75 -5.21 -3.58
N LEU A 218 -4.65 -6.15 -3.31
CA LEU A 218 -5.03 -6.53 -1.95
C LEU A 218 -3.88 -7.27 -1.23
N THR A 219 -3.23 -8.20 -1.92
CA THR A 219 -2.03 -8.86 -1.39
C THR A 219 -0.87 -7.89 -1.22
N GLU A 220 -0.76 -6.87 -2.07
CA GLU A 220 0.27 -5.85 -1.92
C GLU A 220 0.05 -4.98 -0.68
N LEU A 221 -1.19 -4.55 -0.47
CA LEU A 221 -1.62 -3.87 0.75
C LEU A 221 -1.30 -4.70 1.99
N GLY A 222 -1.43 -6.02 1.96
CA GLY A 222 -1.08 -6.89 3.09
C GLY A 222 0.42 -6.95 3.45
N ARG A 223 1.32 -6.45 2.61
CA ARG A 223 2.78 -6.64 2.79
C ARG A 223 3.66 -5.41 2.55
N THR A 224 3.04 -4.26 2.28
CA THR A 224 3.75 -3.03 1.89
C THR A 224 3.21 -1.86 2.67
N ALA A 225 4.02 -1.34 3.59
CA ALA A 225 3.65 -0.23 4.48
C ALA A 225 3.61 1.12 3.75
N VAL A 226 2.56 1.30 2.95
CA VAL A 226 2.24 2.55 2.26
C VAL A 226 0.78 2.88 2.55
N THR A 227 0.52 4.15 2.86
CA THR A 227 -0.84 4.70 3.02
C THR A 227 -1.40 5.01 1.63
N VAL A 228 -2.42 4.28 1.21
CA VAL A 228 -3.08 4.42 -0.08
C VAL A 228 -4.38 5.19 0.08
N VAL A 229 -4.46 6.35 -0.56
CA VAL A 229 -5.62 7.24 -0.55
C VAL A 229 -6.41 7.05 -1.84
N CYS A 230 -7.67 6.65 -1.73
CA CYS A 230 -8.52 6.35 -2.89
C CYS A 230 -10.01 6.52 -2.59
N ALA A 231 -10.87 6.45 -3.61
CA ALA A 231 -12.32 6.48 -3.47
C ALA A 231 -12.91 5.06 -3.25
N GLY A 232 -12.22 4.23 -2.46
CA GLY A 232 -12.55 2.81 -2.27
C GLY A 232 -12.06 1.92 -3.42
N VAL A 233 -12.79 0.84 -3.70
CA VAL A 233 -12.52 -0.08 -4.83
C VAL A 233 -13.28 0.40 -6.06
N LYS A 234 -12.75 0.13 -7.27
CA LYS A 234 -13.47 0.42 -8.52
C LYS A 234 -14.87 -0.20 -8.50
N SER A 235 -15.88 0.53 -8.98
CA SER A 235 -17.32 0.19 -8.87
C SER A 235 -17.74 -1.17 -9.46
N ILE A 236 -16.87 -1.77 -10.29
CA ILE A 236 -17.08 -3.05 -10.95
C ILE A 236 -16.82 -4.26 -10.03
N LEU A 237 -16.34 -4.00 -8.81
CA LEU A 237 -15.83 -4.98 -7.87
C LEU A 237 -16.87 -5.28 -6.78
N ASP A 238 -16.57 -6.32 -5.99
CA ASP A 238 -17.36 -6.75 -4.84
C ASP A 238 -16.81 -6.10 -3.56
N ILE A 239 -17.52 -5.10 -3.03
CA ILE A 239 -17.08 -4.36 -1.83
C ILE A 239 -17.08 -5.26 -0.58
N PRO A 240 -18.17 -5.97 -0.24
CA PRO A 240 -18.18 -6.87 0.93
C PRO A 240 -17.01 -7.85 0.91
N ARG A 241 -16.80 -8.58 -0.19
CA ARG A 241 -15.70 -9.56 -0.27
C ARG A 241 -14.33 -8.91 -0.25
N THR A 242 -14.20 -7.70 -0.80
CA THR A 242 -12.93 -6.97 -0.72
C THR A 242 -12.60 -6.58 0.73
N LEU A 243 -13.59 -6.15 1.52
CA LEU A 243 -13.40 -5.84 2.93
C LEU A 243 -12.96 -7.08 3.73
N GLU A 244 -13.61 -8.23 3.52
CA GLU A 244 -13.23 -9.50 4.15
C GLU A 244 -11.79 -9.93 3.78
N TYR A 245 -11.41 -9.74 2.52
CA TYR A 245 -10.05 -10.06 2.07
C TYR A 245 -9.02 -9.11 2.70
N LEU A 246 -9.33 -7.80 2.77
CA LEU A 246 -8.45 -6.80 3.41
C LEU A 246 -8.26 -7.08 4.90
N GLU A 247 -9.33 -7.48 5.60
CA GLU A 247 -9.26 -7.95 6.98
C GLU A 247 -8.30 -9.15 7.10
N THR A 248 -8.46 -10.14 6.24
CA THR A 248 -7.59 -11.34 6.20
C THR A 248 -6.12 -10.98 5.94
N GLN A 249 -5.86 -9.94 5.14
CA GLN A 249 -4.50 -9.44 4.84
C GLN A 249 -3.93 -8.52 5.93
N GLY A 250 -4.67 -8.23 7.01
CA GLY A 250 -4.21 -7.33 8.07
C GLY A 250 -4.08 -5.86 7.63
N VAL A 251 -4.88 -5.45 6.64
CA VAL A 251 -4.86 -4.08 6.12
C VAL A 251 -5.77 -3.20 6.97
N THR A 252 -5.23 -2.08 7.46
CA THR A 252 -6.05 -1.08 8.15
C THR A 252 -6.88 -0.32 7.12
N VAL A 253 -8.20 -0.30 7.26
CA VAL A 253 -9.11 0.43 6.36
C VAL A 253 -9.86 1.49 7.14
N VAL A 254 -9.78 2.75 6.67
CA VAL A 254 -10.45 3.89 7.29
C VAL A 254 -11.29 4.66 6.27
N GLY A 255 -12.50 5.06 6.66
CA GLY A 255 -13.31 6.05 5.94
C GLY A 255 -12.91 7.47 6.36
N TYR A 256 -12.62 8.34 5.38
CA TYR A 256 -12.26 9.74 5.64
C TYR A 256 -13.52 10.63 5.66
N GLY A 257 -13.88 11.13 6.84
CA GLY A 257 -15.08 11.92 7.07
C GLY A 257 -16.39 11.12 6.96
N THR A 258 -16.33 9.78 7.05
CA THR A 258 -17.45 8.89 6.79
C THR A 258 -17.35 7.58 7.58
N ASP A 259 -18.50 7.03 7.97
CA ASP A 259 -18.63 5.68 8.56
C ASP A 259 -18.90 4.60 7.50
N GLU A 260 -19.02 5.01 6.25
CA GLU A 260 -19.38 4.15 5.12
C GLU A 260 -18.21 4.03 4.14
N PHE A 261 -17.98 2.82 3.62
CA PHE A 261 -17.00 2.57 2.58
C PHE A 261 -17.51 3.16 1.25
N PRO A 262 -16.79 4.07 0.59
CA PRO A 262 -17.23 4.66 -0.67
C PRO A 262 -17.18 3.67 -1.84
N ALA A 263 -18.09 3.82 -2.79
CA ALA A 263 -18.20 2.96 -3.97
C ALA A 263 -17.70 3.67 -5.25
N PHE A 264 -16.54 4.31 -5.17
CA PHE A 264 -15.87 4.99 -6.28
C PHE A 264 -16.66 6.18 -6.84
N PHE A 265 -17.62 5.93 -7.73
CA PHE A 265 -18.45 6.98 -8.35
C PHE A 265 -19.55 7.52 -7.43
N THR A 266 -19.86 6.80 -6.35
CA THR A 266 -20.86 7.18 -5.36
C THR A 266 -20.22 7.25 -3.97
N PRO A 267 -20.64 8.22 -3.13
CA PRO A 267 -20.13 8.32 -1.77
C PRO A 267 -20.65 7.20 -0.86
N ARG A 268 -21.71 6.51 -1.28
CA ARG A 268 -22.40 5.46 -0.52
C ARG A 268 -22.37 4.13 -1.28
N SER A 269 -22.04 3.06 -0.57
CA SER A 269 -22.01 1.65 -1.01
C SER A 269 -22.99 0.73 -0.27
N GLY A 270 -23.53 1.18 0.87
CA GLY A 270 -24.24 0.36 1.86
C GLY A 270 -23.32 -0.46 2.78
N CYS A 271 -22.00 -0.42 2.58
CA CYS A 271 -21.02 -1.16 3.39
C CYS A 271 -20.36 -0.25 4.42
N LYS A 272 -20.29 -0.69 5.68
CA LYS A 272 -19.63 0.06 6.76
C LYS A 272 -18.11 0.09 6.53
N ALA A 273 -17.48 1.25 6.73
CA ALA A 273 -16.02 1.32 6.84
C ALA A 273 -15.58 0.71 8.18
N PRO A 274 -14.51 -0.11 8.24
CA PRO A 274 -14.07 -0.72 9.50
C PRO A 274 -13.74 0.30 10.60
N SER A 275 -13.14 1.42 10.21
CA SER A 275 -12.80 2.55 11.07
C SER A 275 -13.09 3.89 10.38
N ARG A 276 -13.15 4.98 11.14
CA ARG A 276 -13.35 6.35 10.65
C ARG A 276 -12.22 7.25 11.14
N VAL A 277 -11.83 8.20 10.29
CA VAL A 277 -10.94 9.32 10.59
C VAL A 277 -11.56 10.59 10.00
N ASP A 278 -11.37 11.73 10.63
CA ASP A 278 -11.98 13.00 10.22
C ASP A 278 -10.95 14.05 9.78
N THR A 279 -9.67 13.87 10.08
CA THR A 279 -8.61 14.82 9.71
C THR A 279 -7.35 14.16 9.12
N PRO A 280 -6.51 14.91 8.39
CA PRO A 280 -5.23 14.40 7.89
C PRO A 280 -4.26 13.99 9.01
N GLU A 281 -4.32 14.66 10.17
CA GLU A 281 -3.46 14.37 11.33
C GLU A 281 -3.81 13.03 11.96
N GLU A 282 -5.09 12.65 12.03
CA GLU A 282 -5.51 11.33 12.48
C GLU A 282 -4.99 10.23 11.56
N CYS A 283 -5.05 10.43 10.23
CA CYS A 283 -4.44 9.53 9.27
C CYS A 283 -2.93 9.41 9.49
N ALA A 284 -2.24 10.54 9.65
CA ALA A 284 -0.79 10.58 9.87
C ALA A 284 -0.39 9.86 11.17
N ALA A 285 -1.17 9.99 12.25
CA ALA A 285 -0.95 9.28 13.50
C ALA A 285 -1.09 7.75 13.33
N ILE A 286 -2.08 7.29 12.55
CA ILE A 286 -2.23 5.85 12.22
C ILE A 286 -1.03 5.38 11.39
N THR A 287 -0.59 6.16 10.40
CA THR A 287 0.60 5.85 9.59
C THR A 287 1.85 5.74 10.47
N ALA A 288 2.07 6.70 11.37
CA ALA A 288 3.20 6.68 12.30
C ALA A 288 3.16 5.44 13.23
N ALA A 289 1.99 5.12 13.79
CA ALA A 289 1.83 3.94 14.63
C ALA A 289 2.07 2.62 13.87
N ASN A 290 1.60 2.51 12.63
CA ASN A 290 1.84 1.34 11.77
C ASN A 290 3.35 1.14 11.54
N LEU A 291 4.05 2.22 11.18
CA LEU A 291 5.49 2.19 10.95
C LEU A 291 6.28 1.88 12.23
N SER A 292 5.95 2.51 13.37
CA SER A 292 6.66 2.31 14.64
C SER A 292 6.52 0.90 15.19
N MET A 293 5.35 0.27 14.97
CA MET A 293 5.09 -1.11 15.37
C MET A 293 5.65 -2.13 14.38
N GLY A 294 6.12 -1.69 13.21
CA GLY A 294 6.62 -2.58 12.16
C GLY A 294 5.57 -3.56 11.65
N LEU A 295 4.31 -3.12 11.49
CA LEU A 295 3.21 -4.00 11.07
C LEU A 295 3.37 -4.53 9.63
N GLN A 296 4.16 -3.84 8.81
CA GLN A 296 4.48 -4.22 7.43
C GLN A 296 3.25 -4.38 6.50
N SER A 297 2.11 -3.81 6.87
CA SER A 297 0.91 -3.72 6.03
C SER A 297 0.59 -2.27 5.69
N GLY A 298 -0.06 -2.06 4.56
CA GLY A 298 -0.54 -0.76 4.11
C GLY A 298 -1.76 -0.31 4.89
N ILE A 299 -2.10 0.96 4.68
CA ILE A 299 -3.32 1.58 5.21
C ILE A 299 -4.14 2.02 4.00
N LEU A 300 -5.44 1.71 3.98
CA LEU A 300 -6.36 2.16 2.96
C LEU A 300 -7.22 3.30 3.51
N VAL A 301 -6.99 4.51 3.02
CA VAL A 301 -7.78 5.70 3.35
C VAL A 301 -8.81 5.93 2.25
N CYS A 302 -10.06 5.69 2.58
CA CYS A 302 -11.18 5.73 1.66
C CYS A 302 -11.88 7.10 1.72
N VAL A 303 -11.69 7.91 0.69
CA VAL A 303 -12.22 9.27 0.56
C VAL A 303 -13.44 9.27 -0.36
N PRO A 304 -14.65 9.61 0.13
CA PRO A 304 -15.82 9.73 -0.72
C PRO A 304 -15.63 10.77 -1.83
N ILE A 305 -16.16 10.50 -3.03
CA ILE A 305 -16.28 11.52 -4.06
C ILE A 305 -17.14 12.70 -3.54
N PRO A 306 -16.79 13.97 -3.84
CA PRO A 306 -17.61 15.10 -3.43
C PRO A 306 -19.05 14.98 -3.95
N ALA A 307 -20.04 15.28 -3.11
CA ALA A 307 -21.45 15.03 -3.42
C ALA A 307 -21.93 15.68 -4.72
N HIS A 308 -21.42 16.87 -5.06
CA HIS A 308 -21.77 17.58 -6.29
C HIS A 308 -21.12 16.99 -7.56
N ASN A 309 -20.12 16.12 -7.41
CA ASN A 309 -19.50 15.38 -8.51
C ASN A 309 -19.92 13.91 -8.57
N ALA A 310 -20.69 13.44 -7.58
CA ALA A 310 -21.16 12.06 -7.53
C ALA A 310 -22.01 11.77 -8.77
N ALA A 311 -21.69 10.67 -9.46
CA ALA A 311 -22.56 10.19 -10.52
C ALA A 311 -23.86 9.66 -9.91
N ALA A 312 -24.96 9.79 -10.63
CA ALA A 312 -26.21 9.18 -10.20
C ALA A 312 -26.00 7.66 -10.06
N ALA A 313 -26.24 7.13 -8.86
CA ALA A 313 -25.93 5.76 -8.49
C ALA A 313 -26.63 4.74 -9.40
N GLU A 314 -27.91 4.96 -9.67
CA GLU A 314 -28.75 4.05 -10.48
C GLU A 314 -28.25 3.92 -11.93
N PRO A 315 -28.03 5.00 -12.71
CA PRO A 315 -27.47 4.90 -14.06
C PRO A 315 -26.10 4.21 -14.13
N VAL A 316 -25.21 4.48 -13.15
CA VAL A 316 -23.89 3.87 -13.11
C VAL A 316 -23.99 2.38 -12.81
N GLU A 317 -24.79 1.97 -11.84
CA GLU A 317 -24.98 0.55 -11.52
C GLU A 317 -25.64 -0.21 -12.68
N ALA A 318 -26.64 0.39 -13.33
CA ALA A 318 -27.24 -0.19 -14.53
C ALA A 318 -26.20 -0.39 -15.64
N ALA A 319 -25.35 0.61 -15.89
CA ALA A 319 -24.27 0.52 -16.88
C ALA A 319 -23.23 -0.55 -16.52
N ILE A 320 -22.90 -0.70 -15.23
CA ILE A 320 -22.00 -1.76 -14.74
C ILE A 320 -22.63 -3.13 -14.99
N GLN A 321 -23.89 -3.33 -14.62
CA GLN A 321 -24.55 -4.61 -14.79
C GLN A 321 -24.67 -5.01 -16.27
N THR A 322 -25.00 -4.07 -17.15
CA THR A 322 -24.96 -4.29 -18.60
C THR A 322 -23.56 -4.71 -19.05
N SER A 323 -22.53 -3.98 -18.61
CA SER A 323 -21.13 -4.26 -19.00
C SER A 323 -20.65 -5.63 -18.51
N LEU A 324 -21.06 -6.06 -17.31
CA LEU A 324 -20.72 -7.37 -16.76
C LEU A 324 -21.38 -8.52 -17.53
N ASN A 325 -22.62 -8.34 -18.00
CA ASN A 325 -23.27 -9.32 -18.87
C ASN A 325 -22.54 -9.44 -20.22
N GLU A 326 -22.13 -8.32 -20.80
CA GLU A 326 -21.36 -8.30 -22.07
C GLU A 326 -20.00 -9.02 -21.95
N LEU A 327 -19.36 -9.03 -20.77
CA LEU A 327 -18.11 -9.79 -20.56
C LEU A 327 -18.31 -11.28 -20.77
N LYS A 328 -19.44 -11.83 -20.30
CA LYS A 328 -19.80 -13.25 -20.43
C LYS A 328 -20.02 -13.60 -21.90
N GLU A 329 -20.78 -12.77 -22.61
CA GLU A 329 -21.05 -12.97 -24.05
C GLU A 329 -19.78 -12.90 -24.91
N LYS A 330 -18.83 -12.04 -24.53
CA LYS A 330 -17.58 -11.82 -25.28
C LYS A 330 -16.39 -12.64 -24.77
N ASN A 331 -16.58 -13.49 -23.76
CA ASN A 331 -15.53 -14.28 -23.11
C ASN A 331 -14.31 -13.45 -22.66
N ILE A 332 -14.56 -12.26 -22.09
CA ILE A 332 -13.50 -11.37 -21.58
C ILE A 332 -13.24 -11.69 -20.11
N SER A 333 -11.99 -12.00 -19.76
CA SER A 333 -11.59 -12.39 -18.41
C SER A 333 -10.23 -11.82 -17.98
N GLY A 334 -9.93 -11.91 -16.68
CA GLY A 334 -8.67 -11.49 -16.07
C GLY A 334 -8.35 -10.01 -16.29
N ALA A 335 -7.09 -9.71 -16.65
CA ALA A 335 -6.57 -8.33 -16.72
C ALA A 335 -7.32 -7.41 -17.72
N ALA A 336 -8.08 -7.99 -18.66
CA ALA A 336 -8.88 -7.27 -19.64
C ALA A 336 -10.25 -6.79 -19.13
N VAL A 337 -10.74 -7.33 -18.00
CA VAL A 337 -12.06 -7.01 -17.44
C VAL A 337 -12.17 -5.53 -17.06
N THR A 338 -11.29 -5.03 -16.19
CA THR A 338 -11.38 -3.64 -15.69
C THR A 338 -11.34 -2.60 -16.80
N PRO A 339 -10.38 -2.63 -17.76
CA PRO A 339 -10.35 -1.65 -18.83
C PRO A 339 -11.57 -1.73 -19.78
N TYR A 340 -12.13 -2.93 -19.97
CA TYR A 340 -13.35 -3.11 -20.76
C TYR A 340 -14.54 -2.44 -20.08
N VAL A 341 -14.80 -2.79 -18.82
CA VAL A 341 -15.97 -2.31 -18.09
C VAL A 341 -15.92 -0.80 -17.89
N LEU A 342 -14.77 -0.23 -17.52
CA LEU A 342 -14.66 1.24 -17.35
C LEU A 342 -14.94 1.98 -18.66
N LYS A 343 -14.44 1.47 -19.80
CA LYS A 343 -14.75 2.04 -21.11
C LYS A 343 -16.25 1.96 -21.39
N ARG A 344 -16.86 0.80 -21.14
CA ARG A 344 -18.27 0.55 -21.45
C ARG A 344 -19.22 1.35 -20.57
N VAL A 345 -18.93 1.47 -19.28
CA VAL A 345 -19.66 2.33 -18.35
C VAL A 345 -19.57 3.79 -18.80
N ASN A 346 -18.41 4.24 -19.29
CA ASN A 346 -18.29 5.60 -19.81
C ASN A 346 -19.13 5.86 -21.06
N GLU A 347 -19.18 4.90 -21.99
CA GLU A 347 -20.05 4.96 -23.17
C GLU A 347 -21.53 5.00 -22.77
N LEU A 348 -21.94 4.12 -21.85
CA LEU A 348 -23.34 3.99 -21.41
C LEU A 348 -23.81 5.18 -20.56
N THR A 349 -22.90 5.86 -19.85
CA THR A 349 -23.20 7.03 -19.03
C THR A 349 -23.00 8.36 -19.76
N GLY A 350 -22.71 8.32 -21.07
CA GLY A 350 -22.50 9.53 -21.88
C GLY A 350 -21.34 10.40 -21.39
N GLY A 351 -20.31 9.82 -20.78
CA GLY A 351 -19.14 10.54 -20.24
C GLY A 351 -19.20 10.85 -18.75
N ALA A 352 -20.35 10.71 -18.08
CA ALA A 352 -20.50 11.09 -16.68
C ALA A 352 -19.56 10.33 -15.74
N SER A 353 -19.30 9.04 -16.03
CA SER A 353 -18.35 8.25 -15.23
C SER A 353 -16.90 8.76 -15.34
N LEU A 354 -16.46 9.26 -16.51
CA LEU A 354 -15.14 9.84 -16.66
C LEU A 354 -15.03 11.16 -15.90
N THR A 355 -16.05 12.02 -15.98
CA THR A 355 -16.10 13.26 -15.20
C THR A 355 -16.01 12.98 -13.69
N ALA A 356 -16.77 11.99 -13.19
CA ALA A 356 -16.69 11.56 -11.81
C ALA A 356 -15.30 10.99 -11.45
N ASN A 357 -14.70 10.18 -12.34
CA ASN A 357 -13.35 9.62 -12.15
C ASN A 357 -12.27 10.71 -12.03
N ILE A 358 -12.36 11.77 -12.85
CA ILE A 358 -11.46 12.91 -12.78
C ILE A 358 -11.68 13.69 -11.48
N ALA A 359 -12.94 13.91 -11.08
CA ALA A 359 -13.24 14.63 -9.85
C ALA A 359 -12.74 13.89 -8.60
N LEU A 360 -12.94 12.57 -8.53
CA LEU A 360 -12.49 11.78 -7.38
C LEU A 360 -10.96 11.71 -7.30
N ILE A 361 -10.21 11.54 -8.40
CA ILE A 361 -8.74 11.48 -8.32
C ILE A 361 -8.17 12.83 -7.85
N LYS A 362 -8.75 13.94 -8.31
CA LYS A 362 -8.37 15.29 -7.86
C LYS A 362 -8.68 15.48 -6.37
N ASN A 363 -9.80 14.96 -5.88
CA ASN A 363 -10.14 15.00 -4.46
C ASN A 363 -9.16 14.16 -3.62
N ASN A 364 -8.88 12.94 -4.06
CA ASN A 364 -7.93 12.04 -3.40
C ASN A 364 -6.52 12.65 -3.37
N ALA A 365 -6.11 13.36 -4.41
CA ALA A 365 -4.83 14.06 -4.47
C ALA A 365 -4.73 15.15 -3.39
N ARG A 366 -5.78 15.97 -3.21
CA ARG A 366 -5.82 16.99 -2.14
C ARG A 366 -5.69 16.35 -0.75
N VAL A 367 -6.52 15.35 -0.46
CA VAL A 367 -6.51 14.67 0.84
C VAL A 367 -5.18 13.95 1.07
N GLY A 368 -4.67 13.24 0.06
CA GLY A 368 -3.39 12.55 0.16
C GLY A 368 -2.19 13.47 0.36
N SER A 369 -2.19 14.65 -0.27
CA SER A 369 -1.17 15.67 -0.01
C SER A 369 -1.23 16.20 1.42
N GLN A 370 -2.43 16.47 1.94
CA GLN A 370 -2.59 16.90 3.33
C GLN A 370 -2.09 15.83 4.32
N ILE A 371 -2.39 14.55 4.06
CA ILE A 371 -1.90 13.43 4.87
C ILE A 371 -0.37 13.32 4.79
N ALA A 372 0.23 13.49 3.60
CA ALA A 372 1.68 13.44 3.43
C ALA A 372 2.39 14.55 4.21
N ILE A 373 1.82 15.77 4.20
CA ILE A 373 2.33 16.92 4.98
C ILE A 373 2.25 16.65 6.47
N ALA A 374 1.08 16.20 6.97
CA ALA A 374 0.90 15.84 8.37
C ALA A 374 1.86 14.71 8.79
N THR A 375 2.09 13.73 7.92
CA THR A 375 3.04 12.62 8.18
C THR A 375 4.47 13.11 8.25
N ALA A 376 4.91 14.02 7.37
CA ALA A 376 6.25 14.59 7.40
C ALA A 376 6.50 15.41 8.68
N GLY A 377 5.50 16.19 9.14
CA GLY A 377 5.61 16.96 10.37
C GLY A 377 5.84 16.11 11.63
N LEU A 378 5.27 14.90 11.69
CA LEU A 378 5.48 13.99 12.82
C LEU A 378 6.92 13.43 12.89
N VAL A 379 7.62 13.33 11.76
CA VAL A 379 9.00 12.84 11.70
C VAL A 379 10.00 13.91 12.17
N GLU A 380 9.67 15.20 12.02
CA GLU A 380 10.50 16.30 12.52
C GLU A 380 10.43 16.45 14.06
N GLU A 381 9.34 16.04 14.69
CA GLU A 381 9.12 16.18 16.14
C GLU A 381 9.70 15.00 16.96
N SER A 382 10.02 13.87 16.32
CA SER A 382 10.56 12.64 16.93
C SER A 382 12.08 12.55 16.84
#